data_AF-A0A1H6I143-F1
#
_entry.id   AF-A0A1H6I143-F1
#
_cell.length_a   1.000
_cell.length_b   1.000
_cell.length_c   1.000
_cell.angle_alpha   90.00
_cell.angle_beta   90.00
_cell.angle_gamma   90.00
#
_symmetry.space_group_name_H-M   'P 1'
#
loop_
_entity.id
_entity.type
_entity.pdbx_description
1 polymer ?
#
loop_
_entity_poly.entity_id
_entity_poly.type
_entity_poly.pdbx_seq_one_letter_code
_entity_poly.pdbx_strand_id
1 'polypeptide(L)'
;MSTTSHQIGWKTAAAIVVSNMIGTGIFTTLGFQLSDITNTYSIFLLWSIGGVLALFGAFCYAELGSHFKGNGGDFIYLKETYHPIFGYLISWVSLIIGFSSPVALAALAMSKYLSVFDYSFGNGFAIAAIFLVAIALSFSLKTSSRFHNFFTFIKIAFIIVLIILGVGLSDSPHIGNSLNFSDSWKNEIMLPAFATSLVFVTYSYTGWNSASYIAGEIKDVQKNLPKSLIIGTVFVTVSYILVNYIMLKHAPIEQLAGKEDVMGEAAVNMLGPAFGKFVNIFIALQLVATISGYLWVGSRLTQAFAKHTYIWKPLSAGNEKGIPVKAIFAHAVIAAIIILTGSFKEIFVYTAFILQLFASLAISTVFFLKKKDRKIFKSNAFYIFPAVFLLFSLYILYFTFIHNPKESVIGLGIIAVGIILYLTDRRLSKRA
;
A
#
# COMPACT_ATOMS: atom_id res chain seq x y z
N MET A 1 20.86 11.10 -26.62
CA MET A 1 20.31 12.40 -26.19
C MET A 1 18.82 12.22 -26.01
N SER A 2 18.33 12.13 -24.76
CA SER A 2 16.89 12.03 -24.48
C SER A 2 16.37 13.41 -24.08
N THR A 3 15.38 13.86 -24.83
CA THR A 3 14.50 15.01 -24.60
C THR A 3 14.25 15.26 -23.11
N THR A 4 14.37 16.53 -22.69
CA THR A 4 14.04 17.09 -21.38
C THR A 4 12.83 16.42 -20.74
N SER A 5 13.04 15.39 -19.91
CA SER A 5 11.99 14.88 -19.04
C SER A 5 11.71 15.97 -18.02
N HIS A 6 10.44 16.33 -17.83
CA HIS A 6 10.02 17.24 -16.78
C HIS A 6 10.62 16.75 -15.44
N GLN A 7 11.64 17.44 -14.92
CA GLN A 7 12.26 17.01 -13.67
C GLN A 7 11.33 17.34 -12.50
N ILE A 8 11.07 16.36 -11.66
CA ILE A 8 10.16 16.47 -10.52
C ILE A 8 10.94 16.97 -9.30
N GLY A 9 10.39 17.97 -8.60
CA GLY A 9 10.94 18.49 -7.35
C GLY A 9 10.54 17.65 -6.13
N TRP A 10 11.23 17.85 -5.00
CA TRP A 10 10.99 17.05 -3.79
C TRP A 10 9.56 17.15 -3.24
N LYS A 11 8.88 18.29 -3.38
CA LYS A 11 7.49 18.47 -2.90
C LYS A 11 6.52 17.57 -3.66
N THR A 12 6.63 17.55 -4.98
CA THR A 12 5.81 16.69 -5.83
C THR A 12 6.10 15.21 -5.56
N ALA A 13 7.38 14.84 -5.44
CA ALA A 13 7.74 13.48 -5.06
C ALA A 13 7.27 13.09 -3.64
N ALA A 14 7.24 14.03 -2.68
CA ALA A 14 6.67 13.80 -1.35
C ALA A 14 5.14 13.61 -1.42
N ALA A 15 4.45 14.41 -2.24
CA ALA A 15 3.02 14.25 -2.46
C ALA A 15 2.68 12.88 -3.07
N ILE A 16 3.54 12.33 -3.92
CA ILE A 16 3.41 10.95 -4.43
C ILE A 16 3.53 9.93 -3.28
N VAL A 17 4.50 10.11 -2.38
CA VAL A 17 4.65 9.25 -1.18
C VAL A 17 3.39 9.31 -0.32
N VAL A 18 2.93 10.51 0.04
CA VAL A 18 1.72 10.70 0.85
C VAL A 18 0.50 10.09 0.17
N SER A 19 0.32 10.35 -1.13
CA SER A 19 -0.81 9.85 -1.91
C SER A 19 -0.87 8.32 -1.97
N ASN A 20 0.30 7.68 -2.11
CA ASN A 20 0.40 6.23 -2.25
C ASN A 20 0.27 5.52 -0.91
N MET A 21 0.68 6.16 0.19
CA MET A 21 0.49 5.59 1.52
C MET A 21 -0.95 5.70 1.98
N ILE A 22 -1.56 6.89 1.88
CA ILE A 22 -2.95 7.10 2.33
C ILE A 22 -3.90 6.33 1.41
N GLY A 23 -4.39 5.19 1.87
CA GLY A 23 -5.23 4.27 1.11
C GLY A 23 -6.39 3.71 1.93
N THR A 24 -6.86 2.51 1.55
CA THR A 24 -7.91 1.77 2.29
C THR A 24 -7.53 1.52 3.74
N GLY A 25 -6.25 1.22 3.99
CA GLY A 25 -5.76 0.72 5.26
C GLY A 25 -6.20 1.56 6.46
N ILE A 26 -5.86 2.84 6.48
CA ILE A 26 -6.12 3.73 7.61
C ILE A 26 -7.61 3.86 7.98
N PHE A 27 -8.52 3.74 7.01
CA PHE A 27 -9.95 3.92 7.27
C PHE A 27 -10.64 2.63 7.71
N THR A 28 -10.04 1.47 7.41
CA THR A 28 -10.67 0.14 7.54
C THR A 28 -10.01 -0.72 8.61
N THR A 29 -8.70 -0.69 8.76
CA THR A 29 -7.99 -1.74 9.51
C THR A 29 -8.16 -1.67 11.01
N LEU A 30 -8.51 -0.50 11.57
CA LEU A 30 -8.68 -0.34 13.01
C LEU A 30 -9.75 -1.31 13.55
N GLY A 31 -10.82 -1.57 12.81
CA GLY A 31 -11.90 -2.45 13.27
C GLY A 31 -11.44 -3.89 13.48
N PHE A 32 -10.51 -4.38 12.65
CA PHE A 32 -9.90 -5.69 12.85
C PHE A 32 -8.96 -5.73 14.06
N GLN A 33 -8.31 -4.61 14.40
CA GLN A 33 -7.42 -4.51 15.57
C GLN A 33 -8.22 -4.49 16.87
N LEU A 34 -9.33 -3.74 16.88
CA LEU A 34 -10.21 -3.56 18.04
C LEU A 34 -10.95 -4.83 18.48
N SER A 35 -10.85 -5.93 17.73
CA SER A 35 -11.39 -7.23 18.16
C SER A 35 -10.60 -7.82 19.33
N ASP A 36 -9.29 -7.54 19.40
CA ASP A 36 -8.38 -8.12 20.40
C ASP A 36 -7.58 -7.04 21.17
N ILE A 37 -7.38 -5.86 20.58
CA ILE A 37 -6.54 -4.78 21.11
C ILE A 37 -7.41 -3.54 21.28
N THR A 38 -7.77 -3.22 22.52
CA THR A 38 -8.76 -2.18 22.82
C THR A 38 -8.16 -0.94 23.47
N ASN A 39 -6.95 -1.05 24.03
CA ASN A 39 -6.30 0.06 24.72
C ASN A 39 -5.71 1.07 23.72
N THR A 40 -5.92 2.36 23.99
CA THR A 40 -5.43 3.45 23.13
C THR A 40 -3.91 3.46 23.00
N TYR A 41 -3.18 3.17 24.09
CA TYR A 41 -1.72 3.10 24.05
C TYR A 41 -1.23 1.97 23.16
N SER A 42 -1.88 0.80 23.19
CA SER A 42 -1.55 -0.34 22.32
C SER A 42 -1.75 0.02 20.85
N ILE A 43 -2.90 0.63 20.50
CA ILE A 43 -3.18 1.07 19.13
C ILE A 43 -2.14 2.11 18.68
N PHE A 44 -1.86 3.13 19.49
CA PHE A 44 -0.85 4.13 19.14
C PHE A 44 0.53 3.53 18.96
N LEU A 45 0.90 2.56 19.80
CA LEU A 45 2.17 1.86 19.68
C LEU A 45 2.25 1.04 18.38
N LEU A 46 1.19 0.32 18.00
CA LEU A 46 1.12 -0.40 16.73
C LEU A 46 1.40 0.53 15.55
N TRP A 47 0.67 1.64 15.45
CA TRP A 47 0.80 2.60 14.36
C TRP A 47 2.13 3.37 14.40
N SER A 48 2.70 3.60 15.57
CA SER A 48 4.03 4.21 15.74
C SER A 48 5.14 3.26 15.28
N ILE A 49 5.08 1.97 15.68
CA ILE A 49 6.03 0.94 15.23
C ILE A 49 6.00 0.83 13.70
N GLY A 50 4.80 0.80 13.10
CA GLY A 50 4.64 0.80 11.64
C GLY A 50 5.26 2.01 10.95
N GLY A 51 5.05 3.20 11.50
CA GLY A 51 5.63 4.44 10.97
C GLY A 51 7.15 4.50 11.09
N VAL A 52 7.71 4.08 12.24
CA VAL A 52 9.16 3.96 12.45
C VAL A 52 9.77 2.94 11.48
N LEU A 53 9.11 1.80 11.28
CA LEU A 53 9.55 0.77 10.34
C LEU A 53 9.55 1.31 8.90
N ALA A 54 8.46 1.97 8.48
CA ALA A 54 8.38 2.63 7.18
C ALA A 54 9.47 3.69 7.00
N LEU A 55 9.81 4.44 8.06
CA LEU A 55 10.86 5.45 8.05
C LEU A 55 12.26 4.82 7.88
N PHE A 56 12.54 3.71 8.54
CA PHE A 56 13.78 2.96 8.33
C PHE A 56 13.88 2.39 6.92
N GLY A 57 12.76 1.90 6.37
CA GLY A 57 12.66 1.55 4.96
C GLY A 57 12.95 2.74 4.05
N ALA A 58 12.36 3.90 4.33
CA ALA A 58 12.56 5.14 3.58
C ALA A 58 14.03 5.58 3.57
N PHE A 59 14.74 5.50 4.70
CA PHE A 59 16.19 5.77 4.74
C PHE A 59 16.98 4.80 3.87
N CYS A 60 16.64 3.51 3.90
CA CYS A 60 17.28 2.50 3.06
C CYS A 60 17.05 2.78 1.57
N TYR A 61 15.82 3.09 1.20
CA TYR A 61 15.43 3.36 -0.18
C TYR A 61 15.93 4.69 -0.72
N ALA A 62 16.13 5.68 0.15
CA ALA A 62 16.80 6.92 -0.22
C ALA A 62 18.23 6.64 -0.70
N GLU A 63 18.96 5.77 0.01
CA GLU A 63 20.30 5.34 -0.34
C GLU A 63 20.30 4.49 -1.62
N LEU A 64 19.46 3.46 -1.68
CA LEU A 64 19.35 2.58 -2.85
C LEU A 64 18.96 3.34 -4.11
N GLY A 65 17.92 4.19 -4.06
CA GLY A 65 17.44 4.96 -5.20
C GLY A 65 18.39 6.08 -5.62
N SER A 66 19.32 6.48 -4.76
CA SER A 66 20.41 7.40 -5.13
C SER A 66 21.63 6.67 -5.71
N HIS A 67 21.78 5.38 -5.40
CA HIS A 67 22.86 4.54 -5.91
C HIS A 67 22.50 3.94 -7.29
N PHE A 68 21.38 3.23 -7.38
CA PHE A 68 20.92 2.61 -8.61
C PHE A 68 20.31 3.65 -9.55
N LYS A 69 20.77 3.65 -10.81
CA LYS A 69 20.28 4.58 -11.82
C LYS A 69 19.06 4.02 -12.53
N GLY A 70 18.06 4.88 -12.77
CA GLY A 70 16.89 4.57 -13.58
C GLY A 70 15.58 4.48 -12.78
N ASN A 71 14.53 4.10 -13.48
CA ASN A 71 13.18 3.93 -12.92
C ASN A 71 12.89 2.44 -12.77
N GLY A 72 12.45 2.00 -11.59
CA GLY A 72 12.12 0.58 -11.38
C GLY A 72 12.17 0.08 -9.92
N GLY A 73 12.74 0.86 -9.00
CA GLY A 73 12.72 0.55 -7.55
C GLY A 73 13.18 -0.88 -7.25
N ASP A 74 12.33 -1.66 -6.59
CA ASP A 74 12.57 -3.02 -6.13
C ASP A 74 13.07 -3.95 -7.24
N PHE A 75 12.56 -3.78 -8.47
CA PHE A 75 13.00 -4.55 -9.63
C PHE A 75 14.51 -4.41 -9.86
N ILE A 76 15.01 -3.17 -9.87
CA ILE A 76 16.42 -2.90 -10.14
C ILE A 76 17.27 -3.39 -8.96
N TYR A 77 16.84 -3.09 -7.73
CA TYR A 77 17.62 -3.43 -6.53
C TYR A 77 17.84 -4.94 -6.43
N LEU A 78 16.77 -5.72 -6.60
CA LEU A 78 16.83 -7.18 -6.48
C LEU A 78 17.54 -7.84 -7.66
N LYS A 79 17.27 -7.39 -8.88
CA LYS A 79 17.86 -7.95 -10.10
C LYS A 79 19.38 -7.74 -10.14
N GLU A 80 19.83 -6.51 -9.87
CA GLU A 80 21.24 -6.13 -10.00
C GLU A 80 22.07 -6.59 -8.79
N THR A 81 21.46 -6.80 -7.62
CA THR A 81 22.17 -7.28 -6.42
C THR A 81 22.21 -8.79 -6.29
N TYR A 82 21.08 -9.47 -6.50
CA TYR A 82 20.99 -10.92 -6.25
C TYR A 82 21.11 -11.75 -7.52
N HIS A 83 20.10 -11.70 -8.38
CA HIS A 83 20.04 -12.50 -9.61
C HIS A 83 18.83 -12.08 -10.48
N PRO A 84 18.87 -12.23 -11.81
CA PRO A 84 17.74 -11.92 -12.70
C PRO A 84 16.40 -12.58 -12.34
N ILE A 85 16.43 -13.74 -11.67
CA ILE A 85 15.21 -14.40 -11.18
C ILE A 85 14.42 -13.51 -10.21
N PHE A 86 15.09 -12.74 -9.34
CA PHE A 86 14.40 -11.88 -8.39
C PHE A 86 13.72 -10.69 -9.08
N GLY A 87 14.31 -10.18 -10.18
CA GLY A 87 13.64 -9.20 -11.05
C GLY A 87 12.38 -9.77 -11.72
N TYR A 88 12.40 -11.04 -12.13
CA TYR A 88 11.21 -11.72 -12.65
C TYR A 88 10.16 -11.93 -11.55
N LEU A 89 10.57 -12.43 -10.38
CA LEU A 89 9.69 -12.71 -9.26
C LEU A 89 9.00 -11.45 -8.74
N ILE A 90 9.73 -10.34 -8.55
CA ILE A 90 9.09 -9.10 -8.12
C ILE A 90 8.15 -8.54 -9.20
N SER A 91 8.42 -8.76 -10.49
CA SER A 91 7.50 -8.35 -11.56
C SER A 91 6.22 -9.19 -11.56
N TRP A 92 6.34 -10.51 -11.38
CA TRP A 92 5.23 -11.44 -11.21
C TRP A 92 4.39 -11.12 -9.97
N VAL A 93 5.05 -10.94 -8.83
CA VAL A 93 4.41 -10.56 -7.58
C VAL A 93 3.80 -9.18 -7.67
N SER A 94 4.42 -8.23 -8.36
CA SER A 94 3.82 -6.92 -8.62
C SER A 94 2.51 -7.06 -9.39
N LEU A 95 2.49 -7.84 -10.49
CA LEU A 95 1.28 -8.07 -11.29
C LEU A 95 0.10 -8.55 -10.43
N ILE A 96 0.31 -9.56 -9.59
CA ILE A 96 -0.76 -10.13 -8.78
C ILE A 96 -0.99 -9.34 -7.48
N ILE A 97 0.04 -9.23 -6.66
CA ILE A 97 -0.04 -8.76 -5.28
C ILE A 97 0.23 -7.27 -5.16
N GLY A 98 1.16 -6.73 -5.95
CA GLY A 98 1.50 -5.30 -5.88
C GLY A 98 0.44 -4.37 -6.46
N PHE A 99 -0.36 -4.85 -7.41
CA PHE A 99 -1.36 -4.05 -8.13
C PHE A 99 -2.75 -4.67 -8.12
N SER A 100 -2.92 -5.92 -8.57
CA SER A 100 -4.27 -6.52 -8.68
C SER A 100 -4.93 -6.77 -7.32
N SER A 101 -4.17 -7.17 -6.30
CA SER A 101 -4.72 -7.40 -4.95
C SER A 101 -5.17 -6.08 -4.26
N PRO A 102 -4.40 -4.98 -4.28
CA PRO A 102 -4.88 -3.67 -3.84
C PRO A 102 -6.11 -3.18 -4.62
N VAL A 103 -6.23 -3.48 -5.93
CA VAL A 103 -7.44 -3.20 -6.71
C VAL A 103 -8.65 -3.95 -6.14
N ALA A 104 -8.49 -5.25 -5.85
CA ALA A 104 -9.53 -6.06 -5.22
C ALA A 104 -9.93 -5.53 -3.84
N LEU A 105 -8.95 -5.24 -2.97
CA LEU A 105 -9.17 -4.69 -1.64
C LEU A 105 -9.88 -3.33 -1.69
N ALA A 106 -9.46 -2.43 -2.59
CA ALA A 106 -10.11 -1.14 -2.77
C ALA A 106 -11.57 -1.28 -3.23
N ALA A 107 -11.87 -2.23 -4.13
CA ALA A 107 -13.24 -2.45 -4.60
C ALA A 107 -14.14 -3.09 -3.52
N LEU A 108 -13.61 -4.01 -2.72
CA LEU A 108 -14.31 -4.60 -1.58
C LEU A 108 -14.60 -3.55 -0.50
N ALA A 109 -13.60 -2.77 -0.10
CA ALA A 109 -13.77 -1.69 0.86
C ALA A 109 -14.79 -0.65 0.36
N MET A 110 -14.73 -0.28 -0.93
CA MET A 110 -15.70 0.63 -1.54
C MET A 110 -17.14 0.12 -1.41
N SER A 111 -17.34 -1.20 -1.58
CA SER A 111 -18.66 -1.83 -1.44
C SER A 111 -19.18 -1.72 0.01
N LYS A 112 -18.29 -1.84 1.01
CA LYS A 112 -18.64 -1.64 2.42
C LYS A 112 -18.96 -0.20 2.75
N TYR A 113 -18.13 0.76 2.35
CA TYR A 113 -18.40 2.18 2.60
C TYR A 113 -19.71 2.65 1.94
N LEU A 114 -20.08 2.10 0.78
CA LEU A 114 -21.36 2.41 0.13
C LEU A 114 -22.57 1.74 0.80
N SER A 115 -22.38 0.85 1.78
CA SER A 115 -23.49 0.28 2.55
C SER A 115 -24.24 1.32 3.40
N VAL A 116 -23.72 2.55 3.49
CA VAL A 116 -24.40 3.74 4.06
C VAL A 116 -25.72 4.13 3.36
N PHE A 117 -26.03 3.51 2.22
CA PHE A 117 -27.33 3.64 1.57
C PHE A 117 -28.33 2.54 1.97
N ASP A 118 -28.03 1.76 3.01
CA ASP A 118 -28.82 0.61 3.46
C ASP A 118 -28.94 -0.51 2.41
N TYR A 119 -27.96 -0.58 1.49
CA TYR A 119 -27.84 -1.63 0.48
C TYR A 119 -26.56 -2.43 0.69
N SER A 120 -26.66 -3.76 0.70
CA SER A 120 -25.48 -4.63 0.73
C SER A 120 -24.91 -4.82 -0.67
N PHE A 121 -23.85 -4.06 -0.97
CA PHE A 121 -23.09 -4.26 -2.20
C PHE A 121 -22.18 -5.49 -2.04
N GLY A 122 -22.49 -6.56 -2.77
CA GLY A 122 -21.70 -7.80 -2.77
C GLY A 122 -20.53 -7.78 -3.76
N ASN A 123 -19.82 -8.91 -3.86
CA ASN A 123 -18.66 -9.09 -4.73
C ASN A 123 -18.94 -8.71 -6.21
N GLY A 124 -20.16 -8.93 -6.69
CA GLY A 124 -20.56 -8.55 -8.05
C GLY A 124 -20.44 -7.05 -8.32
N PHE A 125 -20.78 -6.19 -7.35
CA PHE A 125 -20.61 -4.75 -7.47
C PHE A 125 -19.13 -4.35 -7.50
N ALA A 126 -18.32 -4.91 -6.60
CA ALA A 126 -16.87 -4.67 -6.57
C ALA A 126 -16.22 -5.05 -7.91
N ILE A 127 -16.54 -6.22 -8.45
CA ILE A 127 -16.05 -6.68 -9.76
C ILE A 127 -16.53 -5.75 -10.88
N ALA A 128 -17.82 -5.40 -10.91
CA ALA A 128 -18.36 -4.50 -11.92
C ALA A 128 -17.64 -3.14 -11.91
N ALA A 129 -17.39 -2.57 -10.73
CA ALA A 129 -16.66 -1.32 -10.59
C ALA A 129 -15.22 -1.39 -11.14
N ILE A 130 -14.49 -2.49 -10.88
CA ILE A 130 -13.14 -2.71 -11.44
C ILE A 130 -13.20 -2.72 -12.97
N PHE A 131 -14.14 -3.46 -13.56
CA PHE A 131 -14.27 -3.53 -15.01
C PHE A 131 -14.72 -2.21 -15.65
N LEU A 132 -15.61 -1.46 -15.00
CA LEU A 132 -16.00 -0.12 -15.45
C LEU A 132 -14.79 0.83 -15.48
N VAL A 133 -13.94 0.81 -14.45
CA VAL A 133 -12.71 1.61 -14.42
C VAL A 133 -11.72 1.13 -15.49
N ALA A 134 -11.56 -0.17 -15.68
CA ALA A 134 -10.71 -0.74 -16.73
C ALA A 134 -11.15 -0.34 -18.15
N ILE A 135 -12.46 -0.33 -18.40
CA ILE A 135 -13.06 0.15 -19.65
C ILE A 135 -12.77 1.64 -19.83
N ALA A 136 -13.02 2.48 -18.82
CA ALA A 136 -12.74 3.91 -18.87
C ALA A 136 -11.26 4.22 -19.19
N LEU A 137 -10.34 3.49 -18.55
CA LEU A 137 -8.89 3.59 -18.78
C LEU A 137 -8.49 3.23 -20.22
N SER A 138 -9.24 2.32 -20.87
CA SER A 138 -8.95 1.85 -22.21
C SER A 138 -9.18 2.92 -23.30
N PHE A 139 -10.00 3.95 -23.02
CA PHE A 139 -10.29 5.03 -23.95
C PHE A 139 -9.36 6.24 -23.82
N SER A 140 -8.99 6.62 -22.59
CA SER A 140 -8.18 7.82 -22.32
C SER A 140 -7.33 7.71 -21.05
N LEU A 141 -6.02 7.59 -21.24
CA LEU A 141 -5.05 7.70 -20.15
C LEU A 141 -4.95 9.12 -19.60
N LYS A 142 -5.15 10.16 -20.43
CA LYS A 142 -5.09 11.56 -19.99
C LYS A 142 -6.24 11.90 -19.04
N THR A 143 -7.41 11.33 -19.26
CA THR A 143 -8.58 11.53 -18.38
C THR A 143 -8.36 10.81 -17.06
N SER A 144 -7.89 9.56 -17.11
CA SER A 144 -7.64 8.76 -15.91
C SER A 144 -6.53 9.33 -15.04
N SER A 145 -5.45 9.83 -15.66
CA SER A 145 -4.38 10.51 -14.93
C SER A 145 -4.88 11.80 -14.26
N ARG A 146 -5.69 12.61 -14.97
CA ARG A 146 -6.30 13.82 -14.37
C ARG A 146 -7.23 13.48 -13.21
N PHE A 147 -8.07 12.45 -13.36
CA PHE A 147 -8.96 11.96 -12.32
C PHE A 147 -8.19 11.51 -11.07
N HIS A 148 -7.18 10.65 -11.25
CA HIS A 148 -6.33 10.18 -10.15
C HIS A 148 -5.65 11.35 -9.43
N ASN A 149 -5.00 12.26 -10.18
CA ASN A 149 -4.30 13.40 -9.61
C ASN A 149 -5.23 14.35 -8.84
N PHE A 150 -6.43 14.59 -9.35
CA PHE A 150 -7.44 15.42 -8.67
C PHE A 150 -7.83 14.81 -7.33
N PHE A 151 -8.19 13.52 -7.31
CA PHE A 151 -8.54 12.83 -6.07
C PHE A 151 -7.35 12.68 -5.12
N THR A 152 -6.12 12.55 -5.61
CA THR A 152 -4.91 12.60 -4.77
C THR A 152 -4.81 13.91 -3.99
N PHE A 153 -5.01 15.05 -4.65
CA PHE A 153 -4.97 16.35 -3.98
C PHE A 153 -6.08 16.47 -2.94
N ILE A 154 -7.31 16.09 -3.31
CA ILE A 154 -8.47 16.18 -2.42
C ILE A 154 -8.33 15.21 -1.24
N LYS A 155 -7.76 14.02 -1.42
CA LYS A 155 -7.46 13.07 -0.34
C LYS A 155 -6.63 13.70 0.78
N ILE A 156 -5.58 14.45 0.41
CA ILE A 156 -4.71 15.12 1.38
C ILE A 156 -5.46 16.26 2.08
N ALA A 157 -6.26 17.04 1.35
CA ALA A 157 -7.09 18.06 1.98
C ALA A 157 -8.12 17.44 2.93
N PHE A 158 -8.76 16.35 2.53
CA PHE A 158 -9.75 15.61 3.31
C PHE A 158 -9.17 15.10 4.62
N ILE A 159 -8.00 14.47 4.62
CA ILE A 159 -7.40 13.98 5.87
C ILE A 159 -7.05 15.12 6.82
N ILE A 160 -6.58 16.27 6.31
CA ILE A 160 -6.29 17.46 7.12
C ILE A 160 -7.57 18.02 7.74
N VAL A 161 -8.63 18.18 6.94
CA VAL A 161 -9.94 18.67 7.43
C VAL A 161 -10.52 17.72 8.46
N LEU A 162 -10.48 16.41 8.19
CA LEU A 162 -10.95 15.38 9.12
C LEU A 162 -10.19 15.44 10.44
N ILE A 163 -8.86 15.65 10.39
CA ILE A 163 -8.03 15.81 11.58
C ILE A 163 -8.42 17.06 12.38
N ILE A 164 -8.54 18.21 11.72
CA ILE A 164 -8.90 19.48 12.37
C ILE A 164 -10.26 19.37 13.05
N LEU A 165 -11.26 18.84 12.34
CA LEU A 165 -12.62 18.67 12.88
C LEU A 165 -12.64 17.62 14.00
N GLY A 166 -12.09 16.43 13.77
CA GLY A 166 -12.14 15.34 14.74
C GLY A 166 -11.40 15.64 16.04
N VAL A 167 -10.25 16.32 15.98
CA VAL A 167 -9.54 16.76 17.18
C VAL A 167 -10.22 17.96 17.83
N GLY A 168 -10.63 18.96 17.03
CA GLY A 168 -11.16 20.24 17.52
C GLY A 168 -12.55 20.18 18.13
N LEU A 169 -13.39 19.21 17.72
CA LEU A 169 -14.71 19.00 18.33
C LEU A 169 -14.53 18.50 19.77
N SER A 170 -14.87 19.34 20.75
CA SER A 170 -14.69 19.10 22.19
C SER A 170 -15.85 18.35 22.84
N ASP A 171 -17.00 18.26 22.17
CA ASP A 171 -18.19 17.64 22.74
C ASP A 171 -18.09 16.11 22.72
N SER A 172 -18.46 15.49 23.86
CA SER A 172 -18.54 14.04 23.99
C SER A 172 -19.48 13.46 22.93
N PRO A 173 -19.17 12.30 22.35
CA PRO A 173 -20.13 11.62 21.49
C PRO A 173 -21.39 11.35 22.31
N HIS A 174 -22.57 11.60 21.74
CA HIS A 174 -23.85 11.27 22.38
C HIS A 174 -23.94 9.78 22.79
N ILE A 175 -23.06 8.93 22.25
CA ILE A 175 -23.04 7.46 22.36
C ILE A 175 -21.75 6.95 23.07
N GLY A 176 -20.88 7.84 23.57
CA GLY A 176 -19.62 7.48 24.24
C GLY A 176 -18.40 7.29 23.32
N ASN A 177 -17.23 7.03 23.90
CA ASN A 177 -15.95 6.88 23.20
C ASN A 177 -15.21 5.60 23.61
N SER A 178 -14.22 5.18 22.83
CA SER A 178 -13.37 4.03 23.10
C SER A 178 -11.95 4.39 23.55
N LEU A 179 -11.73 5.61 24.06
CA LEU A 179 -10.42 5.99 24.58
C LEU A 179 -10.18 5.28 25.92
N ASN A 180 -9.20 4.39 25.94
CA ASN A 180 -8.76 3.69 27.13
C ASN A 180 -7.28 3.93 27.37
N PHE A 181 -6.96 4.71 28.42
CA PHE A 181 -5.59 5.02 28.86
C PHE A 181 -5.23 4.28 30.17
N SER A 182 -5.89 3.15 30.44
CA SER A 182 -5.51 2.30 31.57
C SER A 182 -4.21 1.55 31.31
N ASP A 183 -3.67 0.91 32.35
CA ASP A 183 -2.45 0.10 32.28
C ASP A 183 -2.63 -1.27 31.56
N SER A 184 -3.84 -1.58 31.06
CA SER A 184 -4.09 -2.85 30.35
C SER A 184 -3.24 -3.03 29.10
N TRP A 185 -2.72 -1.94 28.52
CA TRP A 185 -1.82 -1.99 27.36
C TRP A 185 -0.59 -2.88 27.59
N LYS A 186 -0.07 -2.94 28.82
CA LYS A 186 1.08 -3.78 29.17
C LYS A 186 0.83 -5.27 28.91
N ASN A 187 -0.43 -5.69 29.08
CA ASN A 187 -0.84 -7.07 28.78
C ASN A 187 -1.15 -7.23 27.29
N GLU A 188 -1.84 -6.25 26.69
CA GLU A 188 -2.21 -6.31 25.27
C GLU A 188 -0.99 -6.38 24.33
N ILE A 189 0.09 -5.65 24.61
CA ILE A 189 1.31 -5.69 23.77
C ILE A 189 2.01 -7.06 23.78
N MET A 190 1.74 -7.88 24.80
CA MET A 190 2.29 -9.23 24.94
C MET A 190 1.40 -10.28 24.26
N LEU A 191 0.20 -9.91 23.81
CA LEU A 191 -0.69 -10.82 23.10
C LEU A 191 -0.16 -11.13 21.70
N PRO A 192 -0.30 -12.37 21.21
CA PRO A 192 0.00 -12.68 19.81
C PRO A 192 -0.81 -11.83 18.83
N ALA A 193 -2.03 -11.43 19.22
CA ALA A 193 -2.89 -10.54 18.46
C ALA A 193 -2.26 -9.17 18.17
N PHE A 194 -1.41 -8.66 19.07
CA PHE A 194 -0.64 -7.43 18.85
C PHE A 194 0.35 -7.62 17.69
N ALA A 195 1.07 -8.74 17.69
CA ALA A 195 2.03 -9.06 16.62
C ALA A 195 1.34 -9.24 15.26
N THR A 196 0.21 -9.96 15.22
CA THR A 196 -0.56 -10.13 13.98
C THR A 196 -1.21 -8.82 13.53
N SER A 197 -1.54 -7.92 14.46
CA SER A 197 -2.09 -6.59 14.13
C SER A 197 -1.10 -5.69 13.40
N LEU A 198 0.21 -5.91 13.54
CA LEU A 198 1.24 -5.19 12.79
C LEU A 198 1.17 -5.48 11.28
N VAL A 199 0.57 -6.59 10.84
CA VAL A 199 0.34 -6.87 9.42
C VAL A 199 -0.60 -5.83 8.81
N PHE A 200 -1.69 -5.50 9.51
CA PHE A 200 -2.63 -4.47 9.10
C PHE A 200 -1.99 -3.09 9.03
N VAL A 201 -1.16 -2.77 10.02
CA VAL A 201 -0.43 -1.51 10.07
C VAL A 201 0.58 -1.42 8.94
N THR A 202 1.47 -2.41 8.79
CA THR A 202 2.53 -2.39 7.77
C THR A 202 1.97 -2.30 6.36
N TYR A 203 0.88 -3.01 6.07
CA TYR A 203 0.15 -2.82 4.80
C TYR A 203 -0.37 -1.39 4.64
N SER A 204 -0.99 -0.83 5.67
CA SER A 204 -1.52 0.55 5.63
C SER A 204 -0.43 1.60 5.38
N TYR A 205 0.82 1.31 5.76
CA TYR A 205 1.98 2.15 5.49
C TYR A 205 2.63 1.90 4.12
N THR A 206 2.24 0.86 3.37
CA THR A 206 2.82 0.57 2.04
C THR A 206 2.76 1.79 1.12
N GLY A 207 3.71 1.91 0.18
CA GLY A 207 3.84 3.09 -0.68
C GLY A 207 4.83 4.12 -0.16
N TRP A 208 5.39 3.93 1.05
CA TRP A 208 6.51 4.73 1.58
C TRP A 208 7.73 4.76 0.64
N ASN A 209 7.92 3.73 -0.20
CA ASN A 209 9.01 3.59 -1.17
C ASN A 209 8.72 4.20 -2.56
N SER A 210 7.51 4.71 -2.81
CA SER A 210 7.02 5.06 -4.15
C SER A 210 7.89 6.05 -4.93
N ALA A 211 8.41 7.10 -4.31
CA ALA A 211 9.27 8.08 -5.00
C ALA A 211 10.57 7.45 -5.55
N SER A 212 11.03 6.32 -5.00
CA SER A 212 12.23 5.63 -5.49
C SER A 212 12.03 4.99 -6.88
N TYR A 213 10.79 4.67 -7.24
CA TYR A 213 10.47 4.06 -8.53
C TYR A 213 10.66 5.04 -9.70
N ILE A 214 10.62 6.34 -9.41
CA ILE A 214 10.80 7.43 -10.36
C ILE A 214 12.07 8.23 -10.06
N ALA A 215 13.06 7.62 -9.40
CA ALA A 215 14.29 8.30 -8.99
C ALA A 215 15.02 8.96 -10.17
N GLY A 216 14.93 8.40 -11.38
CA GLY A 216 15.52 8.97 -12.60
C GLY A 216 14.86 10.27 -13.08
N GLU A 217 13.64 10.58 -12.61
CA GLU A 217 12.89 11.79 -12.96
C GLU A 217 12.99 12.88 -11.89
N ILE A 218 13.58 12.56 -10.73
CA ILE A 218 13.72 13.50 -9.61
C ILE A 218 14.96 14.38 -9.81
N LYS A 219 14.76 15.69 -9.82
CA LYS A 219 15.86 16.67 -9.82
C LYS A 219 16.74 16.48 -8.60
N ASP A 220 18.06 16.52 -8.73
CA ASP A 220 19.01 16.41 -7.62
C ASP A 220 18.68 15.22 -6.69
N VAL A 221 18.55 14.01 -7.26
CA VAL A 221 18.04 12.80 -6.60
C VAL A 221 18.65 12.56 -5.21
N GLN A 222 19.96 12.77 -5.03
CA GLN A 222 20.67 12.58 -3.76
C GLN A 222 20.19 13.51 -2.63
N LYS A 223 19.56 14.64 -2.96
CA LYS A 223 19.00 15.60 -1.99
C LYS A 223 17.49 15.50 -1.91
N ASN A 224 16.82 15.37 -3.05
CA ASN A 224 15.37 15.47 -3.12
C ASN A 224 14.68 14.13 -2.82
N LEU A 225 15.22 12.99 -3.26
CA LEU A 225 14.63 11.68 -2.95
C LEU A 225 14.55 11.41 -1.44
N PRO A 226 15.63 11.59 -0.63
CA PRO A 226 15.56 11.39 0.81
C PRO A 226 14.50 12.29 1.45
N LYS A 227 14.49 13.58 1.11
CA LYS A 227 13.52 14.55 1.63
C LYS A 227 12.09 14.11 1.34
N SER A 228 11.82 13.67 0.11
CA SER A 228 10.49 13.22 -0.29
C SER A 228 10.02 11.99 0.48
N LEU A 229 10.87 10.96 0.59
CA LEU A 229 10.53 9.73 1.29
C LEU A 229 10.32 9.97 2.79
N ILE A 230 11.24 10.70 3.44
CA ILE A 230 11.22 10.95 4.89
C ILE A 230 10.05 11.86 5.27
N ILE A 231 9.91 13.03 4.63
CA ILE A 231 8.87 14.01 4.99
C ILE A 231 7.48 13.41 4.71
N GLY A 232 7.31 12.71 3.58
CA GLY A 232 6.06 12.04 3.27
C GLY A 232 5.71 10.97 4.30
N THR A 233 6.67 10.12 4.68
CA THR A 233 6.45 9.06 5.68
C THR A 233 6.13 9.61 7.06
N VAL A 234 6.84 10.66 7.51
CA VAL A 234 6.57 11.31 8.80
C VAL A 234 5.19 11.95 8.82
N PHE A 235 4.81 12.68 7.76
CA PHE A 235 3.48 13.27 7.64
C PHE A 235 2.38 12.22 7.76
N VAL A 236 2.49 11.12 7.00
CA VAL A 236 1.52 10.03 7.04
C VAL A 236 1.46 9.36 8.40
N THR A 237 2.61 9.13 9.05
CA THR A 237 2.67 8.53 10.39
C THR A 237 1.88 9.36 11.40
N VAL A 238 2.11 10.67 11.42
CA VAL A 238 1.37 11.59 12.30
C VAL A 238 -0.11 11.60 11.95
N SER A 239 -0.47 11.69 10.66
CA SER A 239 -1.86 11.64 10.24
C SER A 239 -2.56 10.35 10.66
N TYR A 240 -1.90 9.20 10.54
CA TYR A 240 -2.48 7.91 10.88
C TYR A 240 -2.74 7.77 12.38
N ILE A 241 -1.80 8.21 13.23
CA ILE A 241 -2.01 8.21 14.68
C ILE A 241 -3.20 9.11 15.04
N LEU A 242 -3.29 10.31 14.43
CA LEU A 242 -4.39 11.24 14.67
C LEU A 242 -5.73 10.71 14.16
N VAL A 243 -5.79 10.05 13.00
CA VAL A 243 -7.01 9.45 12.47
C VAL A 243 -7.48 8.29 13.36
N ASN A 244 -6.57 7.45 13.85
CA ASN A 244 -6.91 6.43 14.85
C ASN A 244 -7.44 7.05 16.14
N TYR A 245 -6.80 8.10 16.64
CA TYR A 245 -7.30 8.85 17.80
C TYR A 245 -8.73 9.35 17.58
N ILE A 246 -9.02 9.91 16.41
CA ILE A 246 -10.36 10.43 16.07
C ILE A 246 -11.39 9.30 16.04
N MET A 247 -11.07 8.16 15.41
CA MET A 247 -11.96 7.01 15.40
C MET A 247 -12.28 6.53 16.82
N LEU A 248 -11.26 6.42 17.68
CA LEU A 248 -11.46 6.00 19.07
C LEU A 248 -12.18 7.07 19.93
N LYS A 249 -11.93 8.35 19.67
CA LYS A 249 -12.54 9.46 20.39
C LYS A 249 -14.04 9.57 20.10
N HIS A 250 -14.46 9.24 18.88
CA HIS A 250 -15.81 9.52 18.40
C HIS A 250 -16.72 8.30 18.30
N ALA A 251 -16.26 7.09 18.60
CA ALA A 251 -17.13 5.92 18.62
C ALA A 251 -16.76 4.93 19.72
N PRO A 252 -17.75 4.26 20.32
CA PRO A 252 -17.51 3.18 21.27
C PRO A 252 -17.04 1.90 20.53
N ILE A 253 -16.38 1.00 21.25
CA ILE A 253 -15.71 -0.19 20.68
C ILE A 253 -16.70 -1.07 19.91
N GLU A 254 -17.94 -1.18 20.40
CA GLU A 254 -18.99 -2.03 19.82
C GLU A 254 -19.40 -1.59 18.41
N GLN A 255 -19.20 -0.31 18.08
CA GLN A 255 -19.46 0.23 16.74
C GLN A 255 -18.27 0.06 15.79
N LEU A 256 -17.06 -0.22 16.31
CA LEU A 256 -15.83 -0.24 15.51
C LEU A 256 -15.27 -1.65 15.33
N ALA A 257 -15.31 -2.47 16.38
CA ALA A 257 -14.73 -3.81 16.38
C ALA A 257 -15.37 -4.71 15.32
N GLY A 258 -14.53 -5.30 14.47
CA GLY A 258 -14.95 -6.18 13.37
C GLY A 258 -15.59 -5.46 12.18
N LYS A 259 -15.70 -4.12 12.20
CA LYS A 259 -16.25 -3.33 11.09
C LYS A 259 -15.17 -2.92 10.10
N GLU A 260 -15.56 -2.76 8.84
CA GLU A 260 -14.66 -2.31 7.76
C GLU A 260 -14.79 -0.80 7.48
N ASP A 261 -15.93 -0.20 7.79
CA ASP A 261 -16.29 1.20 7.56
C ASP A 261 -16.12 2.08 8.82
N VAL A 262 -15.09 1.78 9.60
CA VAL A 262 -14.80 2.35 10.93
C VAL A 262 -14.81 3.89 10.96
N MET A 263 -14.18 4.53 9.98
CA MET A 263 -14.17 6.00 9.89
C MET A 263 -15.57 6.59 9.61
N GLY A 264 -16.43 5.85 8.91
CA GLY A 264 -17.81 6.22 8.66
C GLY A 264 -18.62 6.31 9.94
N GLU A 265 -18.55 5.26 10.75
CA GLU A 265 -19.21 5.17 12.05
C GLU A 265 -18.76 6.30 12.99
N ALA A 266 -17.45 6.51 13.09
CA ALA A 266 -16.92 7.63 13.86
C ALA A 266 -17.43 9.00 13.33
N ALA A 267 -17.54 9.18 12.01
CA ALA A 267 -18.05 10.40 11.42
C ALA A 267 -19.55 10.62 11.69
N VAL A 268 -20.37 9.57 11.72
CA VAL A 268 -21.79 9.68 12.13
C VAL A 268 -21.89 10.29 13.53
N ASN A 269 -21.05 9.85 14.45
CA ASN A 269 -21.06 10.34 15.82
C ASN A 269 -20.42 11.73 15.99
N MET A 270 -19.55 12.15 15.08
CA MET A 270 -18.91 13.48 15.11
C MET A 270 -19.90 14.62 14.82
N LEU A 271 -20.67 14.51 13.74
CA LEU A 271 -21.50 15.61 13.22
C LEU A 271 -22.87 15.13 12.69
N GLY A 272 -23.25 13.89 12.99
CA GLY A 272 -24.54 13.30 12.63
C GLY A 272 -24.51 12.47 11.33
N PRO A 273 -25.64 11.80 11.01
CA PRO A 273 -25.73 10.85 9.89
C PRO A 273 -25.38 11.43 8.52
N ALA A 274 -25.70 12.70 8.28
CA ALA A 274 -25.39 13.37 7.01
C ALA A 274 -23.87 13.50 6.79
N PHE A 275 -23.11 13.80 7.86
CA PHE A 275 -21.66 13.88 7.78
C PHE A 275 -21.02 12.50 7.62
N GLY A 276 -21.49 11.49 8.36
CA GLY A 276 -21.07 10.10 8.16
C GLY A 276 -21.28 9.61 6.73
N LYS A 277 -22.45 9.91 6.15
CA LYS A 277 -22.75 9.61 4.75
C LYS A 277 -21.82 10.34 3.77
N PHE A 278 -21.53 11.61 4.02
CA PHE A 278 -20.54 12.35 3.23
C PHE A 278 -19.15 11.71 3.30
N VAL A 279 -18.67 11.37 4.50
CA VAL A 279 -17.37 10.71 4.70
C VAL A 279 -17.31 9.36 3.99
N ASN A 280 -18.34 8.53 4.11
CA ASN A 280 -18.43 7.24 3.44
C ASN A 280 -18.42 7.33 1.92
N ILE A 281 -19.22 8.24 1.35
CA ILE A 281 -19.24 8.50 -0.10
C ILE A 281 -17.88 9.01 -0.56
N PHE A 282 -17.26 9.92 0.20
CA PHE A 282 -15.95 10.47 -0.12
C PHE A 282 -14.89 9.37 -0.15
N ILE A 283 -14.83 8.51 0.88
CA ILE A 283 -13.90 7.38 0.94
C ILE A 283 -14.17 6.44 -0.24
N ALA A 284 -15.42 6.08 -0.53
CA ALA A 284 -15.78 5.24 -1.66
C ALA A 284 -15.29 5.82 -3.01
N LEU A 285 -15.50 7.11 -3.26
CA LEU A 285 -14.99 7.79 -4.46
C LEU A 285 -13.46 7.78 -4.52
N GLN A 286 -12.81 7.97 -3.38
CA GLN A 286 -11.36 7.91 -3.29
C GLN A 286 -10.81 6.51 -3.64
N LEU A 287 -11.56 5.46 -3.33
CA LEU A 287 -11.22 4.08 -3.67
C LEU A 287 -11.35 3.81 -5.17
N VAL A 288 -12.29 4.46 -5.88
CA VAL A 288 -12.32 4.44 -7.36
C VAL A 288 -11.03 5.05 -7.94
N ALA A 289 -10.56 6.15 -7.37
CA ALA A 289 -9.28 6.76 -7.78
C ALA A 289 -8.07 5.87 -7.48
N THR A 290 -8.12 5.11 -6.38
CA THR A 290 -7.13 4.09 -6.03
C THR A 290 -7.13 2.93 -7.04
N ILE A 291 -8.30 2.37 -7.37
CA ILE A 291 -8.46 1.33 -8.40
C ILE A 291 -7.88 1.80 -9.74
N SER A 292 -8.27 3.01 -10.17
CA SER A 292 -7.77 3.61 -11.41
C SER A 292 -6.25 3.78 -11.40
N GLY A 293 -5.67 4.24 -10.28
CA GLY A 293 -4.23 4.41 -10.11
C GLY A 293 -3.45 3.09 -10.22
N TYR A 294 -3.88 2.04 -9.51
CA TYR A 294 -3.22 0.74 -9.57
C TYR A 294 -3.36 0.07 -10.95
N LEU A 295 -4.53 0.11 -11.58
CA LEU A 295 -4.71 -0.40 -12.95
C LEU A 295 -3.84 0.36 -13.96
N TRP A 296 -3.71 1.67 -13.79
CA TRP A 296 -2.91 2.51 -14.66
C TRP A 296 -1.40 2.26 -14.53
N VAL A 297 -0.86 2.27 -13.32
CA VAL A 297 0.57 2.07 -13.07
C VAL A 297 0.95 0.59 -13.29
N GLY A 298 0.16 -0.33 -12.74
CA GLY A 298 0.40 -1.77 -12.84
C GLY A 298 0.43 -2.26 -14.27
N SER A 299 -0.51 -1.85 -15.11
CA SER A 299 -0.55 -2.25 -16.52
C SER A 299 0.68 -1.80 -17.31
N ARG A 300 1.26 -0.64 -17.01
CA ARG A 300 2.50 -0.16 -17.65
C ARG A 300 3.73 -0.92 -17.19
N LEU A 301 3.83 -1.21 -15.90
CA LEU A 301 4.93 -2.03 -15.38
C LEU A 301 4.87 -3.45 -15.98
N THR A 302 3.67 -4.03 -16.03
CA THR A 302 3.43 -5.31 -16.70
C THR A 302 3.76 -5.25 -18.19
N GLN A 303 3.39 -4.17 -18.90
CA GLN A 303 3.74 -4.00 -20.31
C GLN A 303 5.26 -3.95 -20.50
N ALA A 304 5.99 -3.23 -19.66
CA ALA A 304 7.45 -3.13 -19.72
C ALA A 304 8.12 -4.50 -19.45
N PHE A 305 7.66 -5.22 -18.43
CA PHE A 305 8.10 -6.58 -18.12
C PHE A 305 7.79 -7.58 -19.27
N ALA A 306 6.59 -7.48 -19.84
CA ALA A 306 6.12 -8.33 -20.92
C ALA A 306 6.94 -8.20 -22.21
N LYS A 307 7.57 -7.05 -22.47
CA LYS A 307 8.44 -6.86 -23.64
C LYS A 307 9.69 -7.73 -23.61
N HIS A 308 10.14 -8.14 -22.42
CA HIS A 308 11.39 -8.87 -22.21
C HIS A 308 11.20 -10.33 -21.81
N THR A 309 9.97 -10.84 -21.91
CA THR A 309 9.62 -12.21 -21.54
C THR A 309 8.84 -12.86 -22.67
N TYR A 310 8.92 -14.18 -22.77
CA TYR A 310 8.28 -14.94 -23.84
C TYR A 310 6.79 -15.18 -23.52
N ILE A 311 6.49 -15.70 -22.33
CA ILE A 311 5.14 -16.06 -21.88
C ILE A 311 4.23 -14.84 -21.81
N TRP A 312 4.75 -13.72 -21.32
CA TRP A 312 3.95 -12.51 -21.10
C TRP A 312 3.90 -11.57 -22.32
N LYS A 313 4.60 -11.90 -23.41
CA LYS A 313 4.65 -11.11 -24.64
C LYS A 313 3.29 -10.63 -25.14
N PRO A 314 2.18 -11.38 -25.03
CA PRO A 314 0.85 -10.88 -25.43
C PRO A 314 0.41 -9.61 -24.68
N LEU A 315 0.89 -9.38 -23.44
CA LEU A 315 0.58 -8.20 -22.62
C LEU A 315 1.47 -6.99 -22.94
N SER A 316 2.47 -7.14 -23.82
CA SER A 316 3.40 -6.05 -24.16
C SER A 316 2.82 -5.03 -25.14
N ALA A 317 1.76 -5.40 -25.86
CA ALA A 317 1.15 -4.58 -26.91
C ALA A 317 0.24 -3.49 -26.33
N GLY A 318 0.34 -2.28 -26.90
CA GLY A 318 -0.64 -1.21 -26.69
C GLY A 318 -1.65 -1.14 -27.84
N ASN A 319 -2.75 -0.41 -27.65
CA ASN A 319 -3.62 0.00 -28.75
C ASN A 319 -2.98 1.14 -29.58
N GLU A 320 -3.69 1.68 -30.57
CA GLU A 320 -3.24 2.79 -31.43
C GLU A 320 -2.78 4.03 -30.63
N LYS A 321 -3.33 4.25 -29.44
CA LYS A 321 -2.98 5.36 -28.53
C LYS A 321 -1.87 5.01 -27.54
N GLY A 322 -1.23 3.84 -27.68
CA GLY A 322 -0.20 3.33 -26.78
C GLY A 322 -0.71 2.85 -25.42
N ILE A 323 -2.03 2.66 -25.27
CA ILE A 323 -2.66 2.22 -24.01
C ILE A 323 -2.51 0.70 -23.88
N PRO A 324 -1.97 0.16 -22.78
CA PRO A 324 -1.77 -1.28 -22.59
C PRO A 324 -3.09 -1.99 -22.21
N VAL A 325 -4.09 -1.96 -23.09
CA VAL A 325 -5.46 -2.46 -22.82
C VAL A 325 -5.44 -3.91 -22.33
N LYS A 326 -4.67 -4.80 -22.98
CA LYS A 326 -4.57 -6.21 -22.57
C LYS A 326 -4.03 -6.37 -21.13
N ALA A 327 -3.03 -5.56 -20.75
CA ALA A 327 -2.51 -5.59 -19.40
C ALA A 327 -3.51 -5.01 -18.39
N ILE A 328 -4.22 -3.92 -18.72
CA ILE A 328 -5.29 -3.35 -17.87
C ILE A 328 -6.34 -4.42 -17.56
N PHE A 329 -6.84 -5.12 -18.58
CA PHE A 329 -7.82 -6.20 -18.39
C PHE A 329 -7.23 -7.41 -17.68
N ALA A 330 -5.94 -7.73 -17.86
CA ALA A 330 -5.30 -8.80 -17.09
C ALA A 330 -5.32 -8.49 -15.59
N HIS A 331 -4.97 -7.26 -15.17
CA HIS A 331 -5.09 -6.84 -13.77
C HIS A 331 -6.55 -6.88 -13.27
N ALA A 332 -7.51 -6.42 -14.08
CA ALA A 332 -8.92 -6.47 -13.73
C ALA A 332 -9.44 -7.90 -13.51
N VAL A 333 -9.07 -8.84 -14.39
CA VAL A 333 -9.42 -10.26 -14.27
C VAL A 333 -8.77 -10.89 -13.06
N ILE A 334 -7.47 -10.64 -12.83
CA ILE A 334 -6.76 -11.15 -11.65
C ILE A 334 -7.41 -10.62 -10.37
N ALA A 335 -7.73 -9.33 -10.32
CA ALA A 335 -8.42 -8.74 -9.17
C ALA A 335 -9.81 -9.37 -8.94
N ALA A 336 -10.57 -9.62 -10.00
CA ALA A 336 -11.86 -10.30 -9.90
C ALA A 336 -11.71 -11.74 -9.37
N ILE A 337 -10.70 -12.49 -9.84
CA ILE A 337 -10.40 -13.83 -9.31
C ILE A 337 -10.04 -13.73 -7.83
N ILE A 338 -9.19 -12.79 -7.43
CA ILE A 338 -8.82 -12.57 -6.03
C ILE A 338 -10.06 -12.34 -5.16
N ILE A 339 -11.00 -11.48 -5.58
CA ILE A 339 -12.26 -11.24 -4.86
C ILE A 339 -13.05 -12.53 -4.62
N LEU A 340 -13.01 -13.47 -5.57
CA LEU A 340 -13.73 -14.75 -5.48
C LEU A 340 -13.01 -15.79 -4.61
N THR A 341 -11.75 -15.57 -4.22
CA THR A 341 -10.94 -16.56 -3.49
C THR A 341 -11.03 -16.46 -1.97
N GLY A 342 -11.50 -15.34 -1.42
CA GLY A 342 -11.56 -15.15 0.02
C GLY A 342 -12.21 -13.85 0.48
N SER A 343 -12.29 -13.69 1.79
CA SER A 343 -12.77 -12.47 2.46
C SER A 343 -11.76 -11.31 2.35
N PHE A 344 -12.22 -10.08 2.65
CA PHE A 344 -11.34 -8.91 2.70
C PHE A 344 -10.13 -9.16 3.60
N LYS A 345 -10.34 -9.69 4.82
CA LYS A 345 -9.27 -9.97 5.79
C LYS A 345 -8.26 -10.99 5.25
N GLU A 346 -8.71 -12.10 4.67
CA GLU A 346 -7.82 -13.12 4.10
C GLU A 346 -6.98 -12.53 2.95
N ILE A 347 -7.62 -11.80 2.02
CA ILE A 347 -6.97 -11.13 0.89
C ILE A 347 -5.90 -10.15 1.39
N PHE A 348 -6.27 -9.36 2.38
CA PHE A 348 -5.40 -8.38 2.99
C PHE A 348 -4.16 -9.05 3.60
N VAL A 349 -4.34 -10.09 4.41
CA VAL A 349 -3.25 -10.73 5.16
C VAL A 349 -2.23 -11.37 4.23
N TYR A 350 -2.63 -12.15 3.22
CA TYR A 350 -1.63 -12.74 2.31
C TYR A 350 -0.94 -11.67 1.45
N THR A 351 -1.65 -10.58 1.12
CA THR A 351 -1.09 -9.47 0.34
C THR A 351 -0.01 -8.75 1.15
N ALA A 352 -0.33 -8.39 2.39
CA ALA A 352 0.58 -7.77 3.33
C ALA A 352 1.80 -8.65 3.59
N PHE A 353 1.60 -9.96 3.80
CA PHE A 353 2.68 -10.92 4.01
C PHE A 353 3.68 -10.94 2.85
N ILE A 354 3.21 -11.08 1.60
CA ILE A 354 4.11 -11.08 0.43
C ILE A 354 4.80 -9.74 0.25
N LEU A 355 4.07 -8.61 0.36
CA LEU A 355 4.66 -7.29 0.19
C LEU A 355 5.74 -7.03 1.23
N GLN A 356 5.51 -7.44 2.48
CA GLN A 356 6.49 -7.33 3.56
C GLN A 356 7.72 -8.20 3.29
N LEU A 357 7.53 -9.43 2.78
CA LEU A 357 8.63 -10.31 2.38
C LEU A 357 9.50 -9.68 1.28
N PHE A 358 8.90 -9.17 0.21
CA PHE A 358 9.66 -8.55 -0.89
C PHE A 358 10.29 -7.22 -0.50
N ALA A 359 9.64 -6.41 0.33
CA ALA A 359 10.24 -5.21 0.91
C ALA A 359 11.48 -5.57 1.74
N SER A 360 11.43 -6.67 2.49
CA SER A 360 12.58 -7.18 3.26
C SER A 360 13.72 -7.60 2.35
N LEU A 361 13.43 -8.36 1.29
CA LEU A 361 14.44 -8.74 0.29
C LEU A 361 15.05 -7.51 -0.38
N ALA A 362 14.24 -6.50 -0.70
CA ALA A 362 14.74 -5.27 -1.31
C ALA A 362 15.64 -4.50 -0.32
N ILE A 363 15.26 -4.39 0.95
CA ILE A 363 16.07 -3.72 1.99
C ILE A 363 17.35 -4.50 2.30
N SER A 364 17.34 -5.82 2.25
CA SER A 364 18.56 -6.61 2.49
C SER A 364 19.65 -6.37 1.43
N THR A 365 19.29 -5.86 0.24
CA THR A 365 20.28 -5.44 -0.77
C THR A 365 21.21 -4.33 -0.27
N VAL A 366 20.78 -3.53 0.72
CA VAL A 366 21.58 -2.48 1.34
C VAL A 366 22.89 -3.01 1.93
N PHE A 367 22.90 -4.23 2.47
CA PHE A 367 24.11 -4.84 3.04
C PHE A 367 25.18 -5.16 2.01
N PHE A 368 24.83 -5.24 0.73
CA PHE A 368 25.75 -5.46 -0.38
C PHE A 368 26.36 -4.15 -0.91
N LEU A 369 25.83 -2.99 -0.46
CA LEU A 369 26.31 -1.68 -0.86
C LEU A 369 27.60 -1.32 -0.11
N LYS A 370 28.73 -1.23 -0.82
CA LYS A 370 30.01 -0.86 -0.20
C LYS A 370 29.97 0.57 0.31
N LYS A 371 30.67 0.85 1.42
CA LYS A 371 30.74 2.18 2.05
C LYS A 371 31.10 3.31 1.07
N LYS A 372 31.98 3.04 0.10
CA LYS A 372 32.41 4.00 -0.94
C LYS A 372 31.32 4.32 -1.98
N ASP A 373 30.39 3.40 -2.19
CA ASP A 373 29.36 3.49 -3.21
C ASP A 373 28.10 4.20 -2.67
N ARG A 374 27.99 4.31 -1.34
CA ARG A 374 26.95 5.09 -0.67
C ARG A 374 27.02 6.57 -1.03
N LYS A 375 25.89 7.16 -1.40
CA LYS A 375 25.74 8.56 -1.81
C LYS A 375 25.31 9.46 -0.67
N ILE A 376 24.45 9.00 0.24
CA ILE A 376 23.84 9.85 1.28
C ILE A 376 24.43 9.55 2.64
N PHE A 377 24.35 8.31 3.11
CA PHE A 377 24.74 7.93 4.46
C PHE A 377 26.17 7.37 4.48
N LYS A 378 27.13 8.19 4.94
CA LYS A 378 28.56 7.81 4.96
C LYS A 378 28.98 7.02 6.20
N SER A 379 28.27 7.17 7.32
CA SER A 379 28.56 6.46 8.58
C SER A 379 28.09 4.99 8.53
N ASN A 380 28.79 4.09 9.23
CA ASN A 380 28.36 2.70 9.36
C ASN A 380 27.13 2.54 10.27
N ALA A 381 26.81 3.55 11.09
CA ALA A 381 25.56 3.60 11.86
C ALA A 381 24.30 3.48 10.98
N PHE A 382 24.42 3.79 9.69
CA PHE A 382 23.37 3.55 8.70
C PHE A 382 22.83 2.12 8.69
N TYR A 383 23.67 1.10 8.95
CA TYR A 383 23.24 -0.30 8.95
C TYR A 383 22.26 -0.63 10.08
N ILE A 384 22.08 0.25 11.07
CA ILE A 384 21.03 0.13 12.06
C ILE A 384 19.65 0.15 11.39
N PHE A 385 19.42 1.00 10.38
CA PHE A 385 18.13 1.10 9.71
C PHE A 385 17.71 -0.21 9.01
N PRO A 386 18.50 -0.81 8.10
CA PRO A 386 18.13 -2.08 7.50
C PRO A 386 18.12 -3.23 8.51
N ALA A 387 19.00 -3.22 9.52
CA ALA A 387 19.01 -4.28 10.54
C ALA A 387 17.71 -4.29 11.37
N VAL A 388 17.31 -3.14 11.90
CA VAL A 388 16.06 -3.03 12.67
C VAL A 388 14.85 -3.31 11.79
N PHE A 389 14.86 -2.82 10.54
CA PHE A 389 13.78 -3.14 9.60
C PHE A 389 13.62 -4.65 9.39
N LEU A 390 14.71 -5.34 9.10
CA LEU A 390 14.68 -6.78 8.84
C LEU A 390 14.30 -7.58 10.09
N LEU A 391 14.77 -7.21 11.27
CA LEU A 391 14.40 -7.89 12.52
C LEU A 391 12.90 -7.79 12.80
N PHE A 392 12.33 -6.58 12.71
CA PHE A 392 10.89 -6.40 12.87
C PHE A 392 10.09 -7.06 11.75
N SER A 393 10.60 -7.03 10.53
CA SER A 393 9.95 -7.70 9.41
C SER A 393 9.90 -9.22 9.61
N LEU A 394 11.01 -9.83 10.02
CA LEU A 394 11.07 -11.26 10.35
C LEU A 394 10.11 -11.61 11.48
N TYR A 395 10.02 -10.76 12.51
CA TYR A 395 9.03 -10.90 13.58
C TYR A 395 7.60 -10.91 13.03
N ILE A 396 7.23 -9.92 12.22
CA ILE A 396 5.89 -9.83 11.62
C ILE A 396 5.61 -11.05 10.75
N LEU A 397 6.53 -11.42 9.85
CA LEU A 397 6.38 -12.56 8.95
C LEU A 397 6.24 -13.87 9.74
N TYR A 398 7.04 -14.08 10.79
CA TYR A 398 6.97 -15.26 11.64
C TYR A 398 5.61 -15.37 12.35
N PHE A 399 5.18 -14.31 13.05
CA PHE A 399 3.89 -14.34 13.75
C PHE A 399 2.71 -14.45 12.80
N THR A 400 2.80 -13.84 11.62
CA THR A 400 1.78 -14.01 10.56
C THR A 400 1.71 -15.45 10.09
N PHE A 401 2.86 -16.08 9.83
CA PHE A 401 2.92 -17.46 9.35
C PHE A 401 2.32 -18.46 10.35
N ILE A 402 2.58 -18.26 11.64
CA ILE A 402 2.07 -19.15 12.69
C ILE A 402 0.57 -18.95 12.94
N HIS A 403 0.07 -17.71 12.91
CA HIS A 403 -1.31 -17.40 13.26
C HIS A 403 -2.27 -17.34 12.05
N ASN A 404 -1.74 -17.14 10.84
CA ASN A 404 -2.48 -17.10 9.58
C ASN A 404 -1.78 -18.01 8.53
N PRO A 405 -1.61 -19.32 8.83
CA PRO A 405 -0.81 -20.22 8.00
C PRO A 405 -1.40 -20.42 6.60
N LYS A 406 -2.73 -20.44 6.48
CA LYS A 406 -3.42 -20.58 5.19
C LYS A 406 -3.03 -19.43 4.25
N GLU A 407 -3.14 -18.20 4.73
CA GLU A 407 -2.85 -16.98 3.99
C GLU A 407 -1.36 -16.90 3.63
N SER A 408 -0.48 -17.21 4.57
CA SER A 408 0.96 -17.25 4.32
C SER A 408 1.36 -18.32 3.29
N VAL A 409 0.76 -19.51 3.36
CA VAL A 409 1.02 -20.60 2.39
C VAL A 409 0.48 -20.25 1.00
N ILE A 410 -0.71 -19.65 0.89
CA ILE A 410 -1.21 -19.10 -0.38
C ILE A 410 -0.18 -18.11 -0.93
N GLY A 411 0.34 -17.24 -0.06
CA GLY A 411 1.30 -16.25 -0.47
C GLY A 411 2.61 -16.84 -1.02
N LEU A 412 3.17 -17.83 -0.32
CA LEU A 412 4.36 -18.57 -0.76
C LEU A 412 4.08 -19.37 -2.04
N GLY A 413 2.87 -19.91 -2.21
CA GLY A 413 2.43 -20.60 -3.42
C GLY A 413 2.48 -19.69 -4.65
N ILE A 414 2.07 -18.43 -4.53
CA ILE A 414 2.18 -17.43 -5.62
C ILE A 414 3.65 -17.24 -6.02
N ILE A 415 4.58 -17.20 -5.06
CA ILE A 415 6.01 -17.09 -5.35
C ILE A 415 6.52 -18.35 -6.06
N ALA A 416 6.13 -19.53 -5.60
CA ALA A 416 6.50 -20.81 -6.21
C ALA A 416 6.05 -20.90 -7.68
N VAL A 417 4.82 -20.45 -7.98
CA VAL A 417 4.33 -20.34 -9.36
C VAL A 417 5.22 -19.39 -10.18
N GLY A 418 5.62 -18.26 -9.61
CA GLY A 418 6.56 -17.32 -10.26
C GLY A 418 7.91 -17.95 -10.62
N ILE A 419 8.44 -18.83 -9.76
CA ILE A 419 9.68 -19.57 -10.03
C ILE A 419 9.48 -20.53 -11.22
N ILE A 420 8.37 -21.28 -11.24
CA ILE A 420 8.04 -22.20 -12.33
C ILE A 420 7.90 -21.44 -13.66
N LEU A 421 7.22 -20.29 -13.64
CA LEU A 421 7.04 -19.44 -14.82
C LEU A 421 8.37 -18.88 -15.32
N TYR A 422 9.27 -18.44 -14.43
CA TYR A 422 10.61 -18.00 -14.81
C TYR A 422 11.42 -19.11 -15.51
N LEU A 423 11.42 -20.32 -14.96
CA LEU A 423 12.15 -21.45 -15.53
C LEU A 423 11.58 -21.85 -16.90
N THR A 424 10.26 -21.79 -17.05
CA THR A 424 9.55 -22.08 -18.30
C THR A 424 9.84 -21.01 -19.35
N ASP A 425 9.75 -19.73 -18.98
CA ASP A 425 10.02 -18.58 -19.86
C ASP A 425 11.46 -18.64 -20.41
N ARG A 426 12.43 -18.93 -19.54
CA ARG A 426 13.84 -19.08 -19.92
C ARG A 426 14.06 -20.26 -20.87
N ARG A 427 13.33 -21.37 -20.70
CA ARG A 427 13.43 -22.53 -21.60
C ARG A 427 12.82 -22.24 -22.98
N LEU A 428 11.67 -21.56 -23.02
CA LEU A 428 11.00 -21.21 -24.27
C LEU A 428 11.76 -20.13 -25.06
N SER A 429 12.28 -19.12 -24.37
CA SER A 429 13.09 -18.05 -24.98
C SER A 429 14.38 -18.58 -25.63
N LYS A 430 14.96 -19.68 -25.14
CA LYS A 430 16.12 -20.34 -25.77
C LYS A 430 15.76 -21.17 -27.02
N ARG A 431 14.49 -21.55 -27.18
CA ARG A 431 14.02 -22.38 -28.30
C ARG A 431 13.47 -21.56 -29.46
N ALA A 432 13.02 -20.34 -29.19
CA ALA A 432 12.58 -19.35 -30.17
C ALA A 432 13.79 -18.54 -30.67
#